data_AF-A0AAR2LKJ6-F1
#
_entry.id   AF-A0AAR2LKJ6-F1
#
_cell.length_a   1.000
_cell.length_b   1.000
_cell.length_c   1.000
_cell.angle_alpha   90.00
_cell.angle_beta   90.00
_cell.angle_gamma   90.00
#
_symmetry.space_group_name_H-M   'P 1'
#
loop_
_entity.id
_entity.type
_entity.pdbx_description
1 polymer ?
#
loop_
_entity_poly.entity_id
_entity_poly.type
_entity_poly.pdbx_seq_one_letter_code
_entity_poly.pdbx_strand_id
1 'polypeptide(L)'
;MSQVGVYMGRRDFVDHCDFVDPVDGVVLLDPELTKGKKVYVMLSCTFRYGRDDLDMLGMAFRRDIFLCTRQVYPPLQDRDRSIHTKIQERLLRKLGNNAYPFFFEFPDNLPCSVALQPAATDVGKHCAVEFEVKAFCADNQDEKGQKRSTVRLAIRKVQYAPEKGGPVPSNETTCEFMMSDKPLHMSVSLDKETYYHGEPINVSVNIDNSSSKDMKNITVSVEQVTNVVLYSNDKYVKSVAIEETSDSVPSGTSLKKVYTLCPLLDSNRESRGLALDGKLKHEDTNLASSTIVKDEVLKEVLGMLVAYRFEPLCSCVTRVCVCVCVSEVAVEVPFLLMHPEPSAGGLLFRLSGGNYESADEFYILDCVLRGKLTGMSVFPFPSSGIPQLKRGKQLCFTLSSVKQFFFSETFLI
;
A
#
# COMPACT_ATOMS: atom_id res chain seq x y z
N MET A 1 -33.42 3.78 -4.07
CA MET A 1 -32.75 2.61 -3.48
C MET A 1 -31.77 2.07 -4.50
N SER A 2 -30.60 1.58 -4.08
CA SER A 2 -29.62 0.95 -4.96
C SER A 2 -30.07 -0.46 -5.32
N GLN A 3 -29.97 -0.84 -6.59
CA GLN A 3 -30.39 -2.16 -7.10
C GLN A 3 -29.57 -3.33 -6.54
N VAL A 4 -28.32 -3.04 -6.13
CA VAL A 4 -27.34 -4.00 -5.60
C VAL A 4 -26.63 -3.34 -4.42
N GLY A 5 -26.44 -4.09 -3.33
CA GLY A 5 -25.59 -3.72 -2.20
C GLY A 5 -24.51 -4.77 -1.99
N VAL A 6 -23.30 -4.36 -1.61
CA VAL A 6 -22.17 -5.29 -1.36
C VAL A 6 -21.69 -5.11 0.07
N TYR A 7 -21.54 -6.22 0.78
CA TYR A 7 -21.07 -6.27 2.16
C TYR A 7 -19.82 -7.15 2.24
N MET A 8 -18.75 -6.61 2.81
CA MET A 8 -17.47 -7.30 3.00
C MET A 8 -17.00 -7.09 4.44
N GLY A 9 -16.35 -8.09 5.02
CA GLY A 9 -15.84 -8.00 6.39
C GLY A 9 -14.59 -7.14 6.55
N ARG A 10 -13.80 -7.00 5.49
CA ARG A 10 -12.50 -6.30 5.46
C ARG A 10 -12.21 -5.72 4.08
N ARG A 11 -11.26 -4.77 4.01
CA ARG A 11 -10.78 -4.15 2.76
C ARG A 11 -9.34 -4.48 2.42
N ASP A 12 -8.56 -4.86 3.43
CA ASP A 12 -7.16 -5.21 3.29
C ASP A 12 -7.07 -6.74 3.41
N PHE A 13 -6.51 -7.37 2.39
CA PHE A 13 -6.31 -8.80 2.27
C PHE A 13 -4.81 -9.07 2.32
N VAL A 14 -4.41 -9.95 3.23
CA VAL A 14 -3.01 -10.21 3.54
C VAL A 14 -2.47 -11.27 2.59
N ASP A 15 -1.31 -10.99 2.01
CA ASP A 15 -0.46 -11.96 1.32
C ASP A 15 0.57 -12.52 2.30
N HIS A 16 0.49 -13.83 2.56
CA HIS A 16 1.40 -14.55 3.46
C HIS A 16 2.55 -15.23 2.71
N CYS A 17 2.80 -14.89 1.44
CA CYS A 17 3.72 -15.54 0.50
C CYS A 17 3.31 -16.97 0.10
N ASP A 18 2.73 -17.74 1.02
CA ASP A 18 2.25 -19.10 0.79
C ASP A 18 0.81 -19.17 0.30
N PHE A 19 -0.03 -18.30 0.84
CA PHE A 19 -1.40 -18.13 0.43
C PHE A 19 -1.81 -16.69 0.66
N VAL A 20 -2.89 -16.27 0.01
CA VAL A 20 -3.48 -14.95 0.18
C VAL A 20 -4.85 -15.11 0.82
N ASP A 21 -5.18 -14.23 1.77
CA ASP A 21 -6.51 -14.17 2.35
C ASP A 21 -7.58 -14.01 1.26
N PRO A 22 -8.55 -14.93 1.16
CA PRO A 22 -9.54 -14.87 0.10
C PRO A 22 -10.53 -13.72 0.31
N VAL A 23 -11.10 -13.24 -0.79
CA VAL A 23 -12.12 -12.20 -0.79
C VAL A 23 -13.49 -12.84 -0.56
N ASP A 24 -14.06 -12.61 0.63
CA ASP A 24 -15.38 -13.07 0.99
C ASP A 24 -16.36 -11.92 1.26
N GLY A 25 -17.60 -12.08 0.78
CA GLY A 25 -18.64 -11.11 1.02
C GLY A 25 -20.04 -11.62 0.67
N VAL A 26 -21.02 -10.72 0.82
CA VAL A 26 -22.42 -10.97 0.53
C VAL A 26 -22.97 -9.82 -0.31
N VAL A 27 -23.72 -10.17 -1.35
CA VAL A 27 -24.48 -9.22 -2.16
C VAL A 27 -25.94 -9.22 -1.71
N LEU A 28 -26.48 -8.04 -1.43
CA LEU A 28 -27.91 -7.83 -1.18
C LEU A 28 -28.57 -7.34 -2.46
N LEU A 29 -29.65 -7.99 -2.86
CA LEU A 29 -30.40 -7.67 -4.07
C LEU A 29 -31.77 -7.11 -3.74
N ASP A 30 -32.20 -6.14 -4.54
CA ASP A 30 -33.59 -5.68 -4.55
C ASP A 30 -34.38 -6.48 -5.60
N PRO A 31 -35.25 -7.42 -5.19
CA PRO A 31 -35.94 -8.34 -6.10
C PRO A 31 -36.87 -7.63 -7.10
N GLU A 32 -37.36 -6.43 -6.77
CA GLU A 32 -38.20 -5.65 -7.69
C GLU A 32 -37.38 -5.09 -8.85
N LEU A 33 -36.14 -4.68 -8.56
CA LEU A 33 -35.24 -4.05 -9.53
C LEU A 33 -34.37 -5.07 -10.28
N THR A 34 -34.17 -6.29 -9.74
CA THR A 34 -33.34 -7.34 -10.36
C THR A 34 -34.15 -8.39 -11.14
N LYS A 35 -35.46 -8.19 -11.30
CA LYS A 35 -36.34 -9.15 -11.99
C LYS A 35 -35.93 -9.33 -13.45
N GLY A 36 -35.65 -10.58 -13.84
CA GLY A 36 -35.24 -10.94 -15.20
C GLY A 36 -33.78 -10.63 -15.56
N LYS A 37 -32.98 -10.11 -14.62
CA LYS A 37 -31.56 -9.78 -14.83
C LYS A 37 -30.65 -10.74 -14.06
N LYS A 38 -29.42 -10.89 -14.54
CA LYS A 38 -28.36 -11.62 -13.83
C LYS A 38 -27.48 -10.64 -13.06
N VAL A 39 -26.96 -11.09 -11.93
CA VAL A 39 -26.02 -10.33 -11.11
C VAL A 39 -24.70 -11.04 -11.07
N TYR A 40 -23.65 -10.29 -11.40
CA TYR A 40 -22.29 -10.74 -11.39
C TYR A 40 -21.49 -9.95 -10.37
N VAL A 41 -20.54 -10.63 -9.73
CA VAL A 41 -19.47 -9.99 -8.98
C VAL A 41 -18.17 -10.28 -9.70
N MET A 42 -17.31 -9.27 -9.77
CA MET A 42 -16.08 -9.30 -10.51
C MET A 42 -14.95 -8.81 -9.61
N LEU A 43 -13.91 -9.62 -9.46
CA LEU A 43 -12.65 -9.23 -8.86
C LEU A 43 -11.69 -8.88 -10.00
N SER A 44 -11.17 -7.65 -10.00
CA SER A 44 -10.20 -7.20 -10.99
C SER A 44 -8.95 -6.65 -10.31
N CYS A 45 -7.78 -7.05 -10.81
CA CYS A 45 -6.50 -6.38 -10.57
C CYS A 45 -6.14 -5.60 -11.84
N THR A 46 -6.07 -4.29 -11.74
CA THR A 46 -5.81 -3.42 -12.87
C THR A 46 -4.58 -2.57 -12.61
N PHE A 47 -3.64 -2.58 -13.54
CA PHE A 47 -2.61 -1.57 -13.63
C PHE A 47 -3.14 -0.36 -14.38
N ARG A 48 -3.09 0.82 -13.76
CA ARG A 48 -3.44 2.09 -14.39
C ARG A 48 -2.23 3.00 -14.43
N TYR A 49 -2.07 3.72 -15.53
CA TYR A 49 -1.09 4.77 -15.74
C TYR A 49 -1.71 5.92 -16.53
N GLY A 50 -1.55 7.17 -16.09
CA GLY A 50 -2.04 8.35 -16.82
C GLY A 50 -3.25 9.00 -16.17
N ARG A 51 -4.01 9.83 -16.90
CA ARG A 51 -5.16 10.56 -16.37
C ARG A 51 -6.45 9.78 -16.55
N ASP A 52 -7.31 9.75 -15.53
CA ASP A 52 -8.63 9.10 -15.60
C ASP A 52 -9.55 9.67 -16.71
N ASP A 53 -9.32 10.91 -17.14
CA ASP A 53 -10.22 11.65 -18.04
C ASP A 53 -9.86 11.55 -19.54
N LEU A 54 -8.77 10.86 -19.92
CA LEU A 54 -8.23 10.84 -21.29
C LEU A 54 -8.28 9.44 -21.93
N ASP A 55 -9.45 8.82 -21.96
CA ASP A 55 -9.70 7.64 -22.79
C ASP A 55 -9.95 8.09 -24.24
N MET A 56 -8.89 8.15 -25.05
CA MET A 56 -8.85 7.69 -26.45
C MET A 56 -7.73 8.30 -27.29
N LEU A 57 -7.01 9.36 -26.86
CA LEU A 57 -5.88 9.93 -27.63
C LEU A 57 -4.90 10.82 -26.82
N GLY A 58 -4.52 10.42 -25.59
CA GLY A 58 -3.59 11.23 -24.79
C GLY A 58 -2.90 10.57 -23.60
N MET A 59 -2.67 9.25 -23.67
CA MET A 59 -1.87 8.42 -22.74
C MET A 59 -2.48 8.13 -21.36
N ALA A 60 -3.77 7.76 -21.29
CA ALA A 60 -4.28 6.90 -20.23
C ALA A 60 -4.09 5.44 -20.65
N PHE A 61 -3.33 4.70 -19.86
CA PHE A 61 -3.02 3.29 -20.04
C PHE A 61 -3.66 2.49 -18.91
N ARG A 62 -4.48 1.51 -19.29
CA ARG A 62 -5.15 0.62 -18.36
C ARG A 62 -4.96 -0.81 -18.86
N ARG A 63 -4.40 -1.66 -18.00
CA ARG A 63 -4.27 -3.10 -18.27
C ARG A 63 -4.84 -3.88 -17.12
N ASP A 64 -5.80 -4.74 -17.42
CA ASP A 64 -6.31 -5.69 -16.45
C ASP A 64 -5.30 -6.86 -16.38
N ILE A 65 -4.60 -6.96 -15.25
CA ILE A 65 -3.64 -8.02 -14.95
C ILE A 65 -4.41 -9.31 -14.61
N PHE A 66 -5.50 -9.16 -13.86
CA PHE A 66 -6.37 -10.26 -13.47
C PHE A 66 -7.82 -9.83 -13.51
N LEU A 67 -8.68 -10.74 -13.97
CA LEU A 67 -10.12 -10.54 -14.03
C LEU A 67 -10.81 -11.87 -13.76
N CYS A 68 -11.58 -11.94 -12.69
CA CYS A 68 -12.42 -13.09 -12.38
C CYS A 68 -13.84 -12.64 -12.14
N THR A 69 -14.79 -13.19 -12.90
CA THR A 69 -16.22 -12.87 -12.79
C THR A 69 -16.98 -14.12 -12.36
N ARG A 70 -17.84 -13.96 -11.35
CA ARG A 70 -18.75 -15.02 -10.87
C ARG A 70 -20.19 -14.54 -10.91
N GLN A 71 -21.08 -15.39 -11.40
CA GLN A 71 -22.53 -15.16 -11.33
C GLN A 71 -23.02 -15.48 -9.93
N VAL A 72 -23.63 -14.49 -9.27
CA VAL A 72 -24.20 -14.62 -7.92
C VAL A 72 -25.71 -14.84 -7.97
N TYR A 73 -26.38 -14.22 -8.95
CA TYR A 73 -27.82 -14.39 -9.17
C TYR A 73 -28.16 -14.53 -10.65
N PRO A 74 -29.06 -15.46 -11.04
CA PRO A 74 -29.62 -16.53 -10.22
C PRO A 74 -28.51 -17.48 -9.72
N PRO A 75 -28.61 -18.03 -8.50
CA PRO A 75 -27.57 -18.88 -7.92
C PRO A 75 -27.40 -20.15 -8.76
N LEU A 76 -26.16 -20.45 -9.15
CA LEU A 76 -25.82 -21.63 -9.95
C LEU A 76 -25.55 -22.88 -9.10
N GLN A 77 -25.26 -22.69 -7.81
CA GLN A 77 -24.99 -23.75 -6.83
C GLN A 77 -25.93 -23.59 -5.65
N ASP A 78 -26.09 -24.68 -4.88
CA ASP A 78 -26.84 -24.64 -3.63
C ASP A 78 -26.25 -23.59 -2.67
N ARG A 79 -27.15 -22.88 -1.98
CA ARG A 79 -26.80 -21.78 -1.08
C ARG A 79 -25.81 -22.21 0.00
N ASP A 80 -25.96 -23.42 0.53
CA ASP A 80 -25.11 -23.95 1.61
C ASP A 80 -23.71 -24.33 1.13
N ARG A 81 -23.55 -24.71 -0.15
CA ARG A 81 -22.23 -24.95 -0.76
C ARG A 81 -21.49 -23.67 -1.10
N SER A 82 -22.20 -22.55 -1.15
CA SER A 82 -21.68 -21.22 -1.49
C SER A 82 -21.23 -20.42 -0.26
N ILE A 83 -21.46 -20.96 0.95
CA ILE A 83 -21.04 -20.36 2.22
C ILE A 83 -19.67 -20.92 2.59
N HIS A 84 -18.67 -20.07 2.58
CA HIS A 84 -17.28 -20.43 2.88
C HIS A 84 -16.83 -19.91 4.25
N THR A 85 -17.46 -18.85 4.80
CA THR A 85 -16.99 -18.20 6.03
C THR A 85 -18.09 -17.96 7.06
N LYS A 86 -17.69 -17.93 8.35
CA LYS A 86 -18.59 -17.60 9.48
C LYS A 86 -19.20 -16.20 9.34
N ILE A 87 -18.49 -15.26 8.70
CA ILE A 87 -18.97 -13.90 8.45
C ILE A 87 -20.13 -13.93 7.45
N GLN A 88 -20.00 -14.70 6.36
CA GLN A 88 -21.09 -14.86 5.40
C GLN A 88 -22.33 -15.45 6.06
N GLU A 89 -22.22 -16.50 6.88
CA GLU A 89 -23.36 -17.06 7.61
C GLU A 89 -24.09 -16.02 8.46
N ARG A 90 -23.32 -15.20 9.20
CA ARG A 90 -23.89 -14.14 10.07
C ARG A 90 -24.56 -13.06 9.24
N LEU A 91 -23.94 -12.63 8.14
CA LEU A 91 -24.48 -11.62 7.23
C LEU A 91 -25.76 -12.13 6.54
N LEU A 92 -25.78 -13.37 6.07
CA LEU A 92 -26.95 -13.98 5.45
C LEU A 92 -28.13 -14.10 6.44
N ARG A 93 -27.84 -14.45 7.71
CA ARG A 93 -28.86 -14.46 8.78
C ARG A 93 -29.43 -13.06 9.05
N LYS A 94 -28.60 -12.02 8.97
CA LYS A 94 -29.01 -10.62 9.25
C LYS A 94 -29.70 -9.93 8.08
N LEU A 95 -29.26 -10.19 6.86
CA LEU A 95 -29.74 -9.52 5.63
C LEU A 95 -30.97 -10.21 5.01
N GLY A 96 -31.24 -11.46 5.38
CA GLY A 96 -32.44 -12.20 4.97
C GLY A 96 -32.29 -12.93 3.62
N ASN A 97 -33.43 -13.23 2.99
CA ASN A 97 -33.50 -14.17 1.86
C ASN A 97 -32.99 -13.61 0.52
N ASN A 98 -32.83 -12.29 0.40
CA ASN A 98 -32.36 -11.64 -0.83
C ASN A 98 -30.84 -11.39 -0.82
N ALA A 99 -30.14 -12.05 0.11
CA ALA A 99 -28.71 -11.95 0.29
C ALA A 99 -28.02 -13.21 -0.25
N TYR A 100 -26.97 -13.03 -1.04
CA TYR A 100 -26.28 -14.10 -1.75
C TYR A 100 -24.77 -14.00 -1.50
N PRO A 101 -24.11 -15.08 -1.07
CA PRO A 101 -22.67 -15.05 -0.79
C PRO A 101 -21.85 -15.05 -2.09
N PHE A 102 -20.65 -14.49 -2.01
CA PHE A 102 -19.62 -14.63 -3.04
C PHE A 102 -18.25 -14.83 -2.40
N PHE A 103 -17.37 -15.50 -3.13
CA PHE A 103 -16.03 -15.84 -2.69
C PHE A 103 -15.07 -15.78 -3.87
N PHE A 104 -13.85 -15.27 -3.68
CA PHE A 104 -12.77 -15.29 -4.65
C PHE A 104 -11.45 -15.64 -3.97
N GLU A 105 -10.65 -16.45 -4.65
CA GLU A 105 -9.27 -16.74 -4.28
C GLU A 105 -8.35 -15.91 -5.17
N PHE A 106 -7.26 -15.39 -4.59
CA PHE A 106 -6.24 -14.71 -5.37
C PHE A 106 -5.25 -15.74 -5.92
N PRO A 107 -4.90 -15.66 -7.21
CA PRO A 107 -3.73 -16.33 -7.73
C PRO A 107 -2.42 -15.82 -7.08
N ASP A 108 -1.43 -16.70 -7.01
CA ASP A 108 -0.13 -16.42 -6.38
C ASP A 108 0.72 -15.42 -7.19
N ASN A 109 0.44 -15.25 -8.49
CA ASN A 109 1.20 -14.41 -9.40
C ASN A 109 0.77 -12.93 -9.43
N LEU A 110 -0.09 -12.50 -8.51
CA LEU A 110 -0.57 -11.12 -8.47
C LEU A 110 0.31 -10.22 -7.58
N PRO A 111 0.66 -9.01 -8.04
CA PRO A 111 1.43 -8.05 -7.25
C PRO A 111 0.61 -7.51 -6.06
N CYS A 112 1.30 -6.87 -5.11
CA CYS A 112 0.63 -6.10 -4.05
C CYS A 112 0.06 -4.77 -4.58
N SER A 113 -0.83 -4.15 -3.79
CA SER A 113 -1.40 -2.85 -4.11
C SER A 113 -0.40 -1.73 -3.89
N VAL A 114 0.20 -1.24 -4.97
CA VAL A 114 1.23 -0.20 -4.94
C VAL A 114 0.86 0.94 -5.88
N ALA A 115 1.13 2.18 -5.46
CA ALA A 115 0.95 3.38 -6.27
C ALA A 115 2.24 4.20 -6.32
N LEU A 116 2.59 4.71 -7.51
CA LEU A 116 3.68 5.66 -7.66
C LEU A 116 3.19 7.09 -7.39
N GLN A 117 4.00 7.83 -6.65
CA GLN A 117 3.80 9.23 -6.34
C GLN A 117 3.97 10.09 -7.61
N PRO A 118 2.93 10.84 -8.03
CA PRO A 118 3.04 11.73 -9.16
C PRO A 118 3.92 12.94 -8.82
N ALA A 119 4.48 13.59 -9.84
CA ALA A 119 5.15 14.87 -9.67
C ALA A 119 4.14 15.96 -9.30
N ALA A 120 4.58 17.02 -8.62
CA ALA A 120 3.75 18.20 -8.37
C ALA A 120 3.18 18.83 -9.67
N THR A 121 3.90 18.72 -10.78
CA THR A 121 3.49 19.20 -12.11
C THR A 121 2.55 18.24 -12.85
N ASP A 122 2.47 16.98 -12.42
CA ASP A 122 1.71 15.90 -13.08
C ASP A 122 0.33 15.70 -12.45
N VAL A 123 -0.42 16.80 -12.28
CA VAL A 123 -1.77 16.77 -11.68
C VAL A 123 -2.68 15.82 -12.46
N GLY A 124 -3.27 14.85 -11.77
CA GLY A 124 -4.23 13.89 -12.32
C GLY A 124 -3.62 12.64 -12.95
N LYS A 125 -2.29 12.57 -13.16
CA LYS A 125 -1.66 11.31 -13.58
C LYS A 125 -1.56 10.40 -12.36
N HIS A 126 -2.09 9.19 -12.47
CA HIS A 126 -1.97 8.16 -11.45
C HIS A 126 -1.32 6.94 -12.08
N CYS A 127 -0.34 6.36 -11.40
CA CYS A 127 0.28 5.10 -11.79
C CYS A 127 0.15 4.14 -10.61
N ALA A 128 -0.70 3.13 -10.71
CA ALA A 128 -1.00 2.25 -9.59
C ALA A 128 -1.49 0.87 -10.04
N VAL A 129 -1.20 -0.12 -9.20
CA VAL A 129 -1.84 -1.42 -9.19
C VAL A 129 -3.03 -1.32 -8.22
N GLU A 130 -4.24 -1.36 -8.75
CA GLU A 130 -5.47 -1.29 -7.95
C GLU A 130 -6.25 -2.60 -8.02
N PHE A 131 -6.79 -3.02 -6.88
CA PHE A 131 -7.74 -4.11 -6.78
C PHE A 131 -9.15 -3.56 -6.57
N GLU A 132 -10.10 -4.06 -7.34
CA GLU A 132 -11.50 -3.62 -7.29
C GLU A 132 -12.43 -4.83 -7.27
N VAL A 133 -13.40 -4.79 -6.35
CA VAL A 133 -14.57 -5.68 -6.35
C VAL A 133 -15.73 -4.89 -6.93
N LYS A 134 -16.27 -5.37 -8.04
CA LYS A 134 -17.36 -4.75 -8.76
C LYS A 134 -18.55 -5.70 -8.81
N ALA A 135 -19.69 -5.27 -8.27
CA ALA A 135 -20.96 -5.97 -8.42
C ALA A 135 -21.84 -5.22 -9.41
N PHE A 136 -22.44 -5.92 -10.37
CA PHE A 136 -23.29 -5.29 -11.38
C PHE A 136 -24.40 -6.22 -11.88
N CYS A 137 -25.52 -5.61 -12.28
CA CYS A 137 -26.59 -6.29 -13.00
C CYS A 137 -26.37 -6.18 -14.51
N ALA A 138 -26.40 -7.30 -15.22
CA ALA A 138 -26.32 -7.38 -16.68
C ALA A 138 -27.12 -8.57 -17.21
N ASP A 139 -27.44 -8.55 -18.51
CA ASP A 139 -28.16 -9.66 -19.14
C ASP A 139 -27.17 -10.80 -19.48
N ASN A 140 -25.94 -10.43 -19.89
CA ASN A 140 -24.83 -11.33 -20.16
C ASN A 140 -23.54 -10.94 -19.40
N GLN A 141 -22.62 -11.89 -19.24
CA GLN A 141 -21.37 -11.71 -18.48
C GLN A 141 -20.43 -10.67 -19.10
N ASP A 142 -20.39 -10.58 -20.43
CA ASP A 142 -19.47 -9.71 -21.18
C ASP A 142 -20.03 -8.32 -21.47
N GLU A 143 -21.27 -8.05 -21.07
CA GLU A 143 -21.90 -6.75 -21.30
C GLU A 143 -21.40 -5.73 -20.27
N LYS A 144 -21.00 -4.54 -20.73
CA LYS A 144 -20.60 -3.44 -19.83
C LYS A 144 -21.82 -3.04 -18.99
N GLY A 145 -21.89 -3.55 -17.76
CA GLY A 145 -22.97 -3.25 -16.81
C GLY A 145 -23.25 -1.75 -16.70
N GLN A 146 -24.53 -1.39 -16.58
CA GLN A 146 -24.96 0.01 -16.54
C GLN A 146 -24.37 0.73 -15.31
N LYS A 147 -23.87 1.96 -15.48
CA LYS A 147 -23.23 2.74 -14.40
C LYS A 147 -24.13 2.89 -13.16
N ARG A 148 -25.46 2.94 -13.35
CA ARG A 148 -26.45 3.10 -12.26
C ARG A 148 -26.73 1.82 -11.47
N SER A 149 -26.43 0.65 -12.03
CA SER A 149 -26.65 -0.67 -11.42
C SER A 149 -25.35 -1.35 -10.97
N THR A 150 -24.26 -0.58 -10.88
CA THR A 150 -22.93 -1.06 -10.56
C THR A 150 -22.47 -0.47 -9.23
N VAL A 151 -22.03 -1.34 -8.32
CA VAL A 151 -21.31 -0.96 -7.10
C VAL A 151 -19.85 -1.35 -7.26
N ARG A 152 -18.93 -0.46 -6.85
CA ARG A 152 -17.49 -0.68 -6.90
C ARG A 152 -16.89 -0.43 -5.53
N LEU A 153 -16.06 -1.36 -5.08
CA LEU A 153 -15.33 -1.28 -3.82
C LEU A 153 -13.85 -1.49 -4.14
N ALA A 154 -13.03 -0.48 -3.84
CA ALA A 154 -11.59 -0.63 -3.89
C ALA A 154 -11.13 -1.44 -2.66
N ILE A 155 -10.31 -2.46 -2.90
CA ILE A 155 -9.68 -3.29 -1.87
C ILE A 155 -8.16 -3.21 -2.02
N ARG A 156 -7.43 -3.65 -1.01
CA ARG A 156 -5.96 -3.71 -1.06
C ARG A 156 -5.49 -5.13 -0.79
N LYS A 157 -4.49 -5.54 -1.56
CA LYS A 157 -3.63 -6.68 -1.26
C LYS A 157 -2.37 -6.14 -0.60
N VAL A 158 -2.13 -6.50 0.65
CA VAL A 158 -1.02 -6.01 1.49
C VAL A 158 -0.14 -7.17 1.94
N GLN A 159 1.14 -6.94 2.14
CA GLN A 159 2.09 -7.95 2.60
C GLN A 159 2.70 -7.50 3.92
N TYR A 160 2.69 -8.37 4.92
CA TYR A 160 3.32 -8.12 6.22
C TYR A 160 4.69 -8.78 6.29
N ALA A 161 5.53 -8.30 7.21
CA ALA A 161 6.82 -8.88 7.47
C ALA A 161 6.67 -10.37 7.88
N PRO A 162 7.52 -11.27 7.35
CA PRO A 162 7.54 -12.64 7.81
C PRO A 162 7.96 -12.73 9.29
N GLU A 163 7.38 -13.66 10.05
CA GLU A 163 7.71 -13.86 11.48
C GLU A 163 9.19 -14.27 11.70
N LYS A 164 9.79 -14.93 10.70
CA LYS A 164 11.20 -15.36 10.74
C LYS A 164 12.07 -14.31 10.07
N GLY A 165 12.89 -13.62 10.86
CA GLY A 165 14.00 -12.84 10.33
C GLY A 165 15.04 -13.78 9.71
N GLY A 166 15.51 -13.46 8.51
CA GLY A 166 16.63 -14.16 7.90
C GLY A 166 17.98 -13.66 8.39
N PRO A 167 19.07 -14.09 7.74
CA PRO A 167 20.42 -13.74 8.16
C PRO A 167 20.67 -12.24 8.03
N VAL A 168 21.51 -11.70 8.91
CA VAL A 168 21.92 -10.30 8.86
C VAL A 168 22.59 -10.03 7.51
N PRO A 169 22.07 -9.10 6.69
CA PRO A 169 22.63 -8.82 5.40
C PRO A 169 23.93 -8.01 5.55
N SER A 170 24.97 -8.49 4.87
CA SER A 170 26.27 -7.84 4.81
C SER A 170 26.83 -7.96 3.40
N ASN A 171 27.45 -6.90 2.91
CA ASN A 171 28.15 -6.91 1.64
C ASN A 171 29.50 -6.21 1.77
N GLU A 172 30.48 -6.67 1.01
CA GLU A 172 31.83 -6.13 1.00
C GLU A 172 32.30 -5.91 -0.43
N THR A 173 33.14 -4.89 -0.63
CA THR A 173 33.71 -4.58 -1.93
C THR A 173 35.14 -4.10 -1.74
N THR A 174 36.00 -4.52 -2.66
CA THR A 174 37.41 -4.13 -2.69
C THR A 174 37.66 -3.36 -3.98
N CYS A 175 38.08 -2.11 -3.87
CA CYS A 175 38.34 -1.23 -5.01
C CYS A 175 39.83 -0.93 -5.14
N GLU A 176 40.37 -1.21 -6.33
CA GLU A 176 41.71 -0.83 -6.71
C GLU A 176 41.66 0.48 -7.50
N PHE A 177 42.52 1.43 -7.15
CA PHE A 177 42.57 2.73 -7.83
C PHE A 177 43.77 2.79 -8.77
N MET A 178 43.59 3.40 -9.95
CA MET A 178 44.72 3.73 -10.82
C MET A 178 45.76 4.57 -10.06
N MET A 179 47.04 4.21 -10.20
CA MET A 179 48.20 4.81 -9.50
C MET A 179 48.26 4.52 -7.99
N SER A 180 47.60 3.44 -7.53
CA SER A 180 47.71 2.92 -6.17
C SER A 180 48.02 1.43 -6.20
N ASP A 181 49.04 0.99 -5.47
CA ASP A 181 49.44 -0.43 -5.42
C ASP A 181 48.61 -1.25 -4.43
N LYS A 182 47.73 -0.60 -3.65
CA LYS A 182 46.94 -1.22 -2.58
C LYS A 182 45.47 -0.85 -2.69
N PRO A 183 44.56 -1.77 -2.34
CA PRO A 183 43.12 -1.54 -2.46
C PRO A 183 42.54 -0.76 -1.28
N LEU A 184 41.34 -0.23 -1.50
CA LEU A 184 40.40 0.18 -0.47
C LEU A 184 39.40 -0.95 -0.25
N HIS A 185 39.25 -1.39 1.00
CA HIS A 185 38.24 -2.39 1.35
C HIS A 185 37.10 -1.71 2.11
N MET A 186 35.87 -1.93 1.67
CA MET A 186 34.66 -1.42 2.31
C MET A 186 33.73 -2.58 2.61
N SER A 187 33.32 -2.71 3.87
CA SER A 187 32.31 -3.67 4.30
C SER A 187 31.17 -2.97 5.02
N VAL A 188 29.95 -3.40 4.72
CA VAL A 188 28.71 -2.83 5.22
C VAL A 188 27.88 -3.97 5.81
N SER A 189 27.37 -3.77 7.01
CA SER A 189 26.51 -4.75 7.70
C SER A 189 25.35 -4.04 8.39
N LEU A 190 24.16 -4.61 8.24
CA LEU A 190 22.96 -4.15 8.93
C LEU A 190 22.81 -4.85 10.28
N ASP A 191 21.90 -4.40 11.14
CA ASP A 191 21.55 -5.12 12.37
C ASP A 191 20.43 -6.15 12.16
N LYS A 192 19.57 -5.93 11.15
CA LYS A 192 18.44 -6.80 10.79
C LYS A 192 18.27 -6.88 9.28
N GLU A 193 17.63 -7.93 8.80
CA GLU A 193 17.21 -8.04 7.40
C GLU A 193 15.89 -7.30 7.13
N THR A 194 14.94 -7.38 8.07
CA THR A 194 13.62 -6.77 7.95
C THR A 194 13.44 -5.66 8.97
N TYR A 195 13.03 -4.49 8.49
CA TYR A 195 12.71 -3.31 9.29
C TYR A 195 11.25 -2.93 9.13
N TYR A 196 10.69 -2.33 10.17
CA TYR A 196 9.35 -1.79 10.12
C TYR A 196 9.32 -0.33 9.68
N HIS A 197 8.22 0.08 9.06
CA HIS A 197 8.00 1.50 8.73
C HIS A 197 8.10 2.36 10.00
N GLY A 198 8.98 3.37 9.96
CA GLY A 198 9.27 4.27 11.09
C GLY A 198 10.31 3.75 12.09
N GLU A 199 10.82 2.53 11.93
CA GLU A 199 11.95 2.03 12.71
C GLU A 199 13.28 2.63 12.20
N PRO A 200 14.17 3.06 13.11
CA PRO A 200 15.51 3.48 12.72
C PRO A 200 16.36 2.29 12.25
N ILE A 201 17.02 2.46 11.11
CA ILE A 201 17.90 1.47 10.50
C ILE A 201 19.33 1.77 10.93
N ASN A 202 19.96 0.85 11.66
CA ASN A 202 21.37 0.99 12.07
C ASN A 202 22.28 0.24 11.11
N VAL A 203 23.21 0.96 10.49
CA VAL A 203 24.13 0.40 9.50
C VAL A 203 25.57 0.58 9.94
N SER A 204 26.28 -0.53 10.11
CA SER A 204 27.71 -0.53 10.44
C SER A 204 28.53 -0.52 9.15
N VAL A 205 29.24 0.58 8.91
CA VAL A 205 30.12 0.77 7.76
C VAL A 205 31.57 0.74 8.24
N ASN A 206 32.35 -0.19 7.68
CA ASN A 206 33.77 -0.33 7.91
C ASN A 206 34.53 -0.06 6.62
N ILE A 207 35.44 0.90 6.66
CA ILE A 207 36.28 1.29 5.53
C ILE A 207 37.73 1.13 5.95
N ASP A 208 38.43 0.18 5.34
CA ASP A 208 39.86 -0.05 5.52
C ASP A 208 40.62 0.51 4.31
N ASN A 209 41.19 1.71 4.46
CA ASN A 209 41.89 2.40 3.39
C ASN A 209 43.37 2.07 3.40
N SER A 210 43.75 1.00 2.71
CA SER A 210 45.16 0.68 2.44
C SER A 210 45.72 1.40 1.21
N SER A 211 44.88 2.11 0.46
CA SER A 211 45.25 2.83 -0.75
C SER A 211 46.08 4.08 -0.45
N SER A 212 46.69 4.65 -1.50
CA SER A 212 47.43 5.92 -1.45
C SER A 212 46.54 7.16 -1.54
N LYS A 213 45.21 7.01 -1.61
CA LYS A 213 44.25 8.11 -1.81
C LYS A 213 43.48 8.42 -0.54
N ASP A 214 43.16 9.70 -0.34
CA ASP A 214 42.29 10.13 0.76
C ASP A 214 40.82 10.10 0.33
N MET A 215 40.00 9.34 1.06
CA MET A 215 38.55 9.31 0.87
C MET A 215 37.91 10.50 1.61
N LYS A 216 37.03 11.23 0.94
CA LYS A 216 36.31 12.40 1.46
C LYS A 216 34.84 12.34 1.06
N ASN A 217 33.98 12.98 1.84
CA ASN A 217 32.54 13.06 1.59
C ASN A 217 31.91 11.65 1.54
N ILE A 218 31.67 11.09 2.72
CA ILE A 218 30.94 9.84 2.84
C ILE A 218 29.44 10.20 2.91
N THR A 219 28.70 9.81 1.89
CA THR A 219 27.25 9.99 1.82
C THR A 219 26.60 8.63 1.96
N VAL A 220 25.74 8.47 2.96
CA VAL A 220 24.97 7.25 3.16
C VAL A 220 23.54 7.48 2.72
N SER A 221 22.99 6.57 1.92
CA SER A 221 21.61 6.70 1.45
C SER A 221 20.84 5.40 1.51
N VAL A 222 19.54 5.51 1.76
CA VAL A 222 18.56 4.44 1.61
C VAL A 222 17.80 4.69 0.33
N GLU A 223 17.86 3.76 -0.61
CA GLU A 223 17.20 3.86 -1.89
C GLU A 223 16.03 2.89 -2.00
N GLN A 224 14.93 3.39 -2.55
CA GLN A 224 13.80 2.60 -3.00
C GLN A 224 13.97 2.32 -4.49
N VAL A 225 14.02 1.03 -4.83
CA VAL A 225 14.08 0.52 -6.18
C VAL A 225 12.71 -0.05 -6.53
N THR A 226 12.02 0.59 -7.49
CA THR A 226 10.74 0.12 -8.01
C THR A 226 10.90 -0.37 -9.44
N ASN A 227 10.73 -1.67 -9.63
CA ASN A 227 10.71 -2.30 -10.95
C ASN A 227 9.26 -2.42 -11.43
N VAL A 228 8.91 -1.74 -12.51
CA VAL A 228 7.61 -1.85 -13.17
C VAL A 228 7.73 -2.86 -14.30
N VAL A 229 7.04 -3.99 -14.14
CA VAL A 229 7.09 -5.14 -15.05
C VAL A 229 5.73 -5.29 -15.73
N LEU A 230 5.62 -4.83 -16.98
CA LEU A 230 4.36 -4.89 -17.75
C LEU A 230 4.58 -5.26 -19.22
N TYR A 231 5.22 -4.36 -19.97
CA TYR A 231 5.60 -4.54 -21.37
C TYR A 231 7.09 -4.24 -21.53
N SER A 232 7.54 -3.15 -20.90
CA SER A 232 8.92 -2.86 -20.57
C SER A 232 9.21 -3.26 -19.11
N ASN A 233 10.49 -3.47 -18.82
CA ASN A 233 11.03 -3.59 -17.47
C ASN A 233 11.65 -2.24 -17.12
N ASP A 234 10.83 -1.35 -16.57
CA ASP A 234 11.29 -0.01 -16.18
C ASP A 234 11.74 -0.02 -14.73
N LYS A 235 12.95 0.48 -14.47
CA LYS A 235 13.53 0.58 -13.13
C LYS A 235 13.56 2.03 -12.66
N TYR A 236 12.88 2.32 -11.55
CA TYR A 236 12.92 3.62 -10.88
C TYR A 236 13.71 3.49 -9.59
N VAL A 237 14.78 4.28 -9.45
CA VAL A 237 15.58 4.35 -8.23
C VAL A 237 15.43 5.74 -7.63
N LYS A 238 15.08 5.80 -6.34
CA LYS A 238 14.91 7.04 -5.60
C LYS A 238 15.44 6.92 -4.18
N SER A 239 16.27 7.86 -3.78
CA SER A 239 16.75 7.96 -2.41
C SER A 239 15.62 8.46 -1.50
N VAL A 240 15.32 7.70 -0.47
CA VAL A 240 14.29 7.97 0.54
C VAL A 240 14.90 8.65 1.77
N ALA A 241 16.12 8.29 2.14
CA ALA A 241 16.85 8.98 3.19
C ALA A 241 18.30 9.16 2.72
N ILE A 242 18.85 10.33 2.95
CA ILE A 242 20.25 10.66 2.62
C ILE A 242 20.83 11.36 3.83
N GLU A 243 22.01 10.92 4.26
CA GLU A 243 22.81 11.57 5.26
C GLU A 243 24.23 11.79 4.71
N GLU A 244 24.60 13.06 4.54
CA GLU A 244 25.94 13.45 4.10
C GLU A 244 26.82 13.72 5.31
N THR A 245 27.99 13.09 5.35
CA THR A 245 28.94 13.28 6.45
C THR A 245 30.27 13.88 5.98
N SER A 246 30.85 14.71 6.84
CA SER A 246 32.18 15.31 6.65
C SER A 246 33.31 14.37 7.05
N ASP A 247 33.00 13.10 7.30
CA ASP A 247 33.99 12.08 7.63
C ASP A 247 34.97 11.91 6.46
N SER A 248 36.24 11.68 6.80
CA SER A 248 37.30 11.41 5.82
C SER A 248 38.14 10.23 6.31
N VAL A 249 38.61 9.43 5.36
CA VAL A 249 39.46 8.27 5.64
C VAL A 249 40.80 8.49 4.91
N PRO A 250 41.80 9.06 5.60
CA PRO A 250 43.14 9.23 5.04
C PRO A 250 43.77 7.91 4.60
N SER A 251 44.74 8.01 3.69
CA SER A 251 45.59 6.89 3.28
C SER A 251 46.21 6.15 4.49
N GLY A 252 46.11 4.82 4.50
CA GLY A 252 46.66 3.95 5.54
C GLY A 252 45.85 3.86 6.84
N THR A 253 44.65 4.42 6.88
CA THR A 253 43.78 4.41 8.08
C THR A 253 42.50 3.61 7.85
N SER A 254 41.77 3.33 8.94
CA SER A 254 40.44 2.72 8.86
C SER A 254 39.40 3.53 9.62
N LEU A 255 38.17 3.47 9.13
CA LEU A 255 36.98 4.06 9.73
C LEU A 255 35.99 2.95 10.03
N LYS A 256 35.50 2.90 11.28
CA LYS A 256 34.38 2.06 11.68
C LYS A 256 33.33 2.95 12.31
N LYS A 257 32.18 3.09 11.67
CA LYS A 257 31.11 3.99 12.13
C LYS A 257 29.75 3.35 11.90
N VAL A 258 28.84 3.61 12.82
CA VAL A 258 27.44 3.21 12.70
C VAL A 258 26.64 4.44 12.30
N TYR A 259 25.90 4.33 11.21
CA TYR A 259 24.97 5.36 10.71
C TYR A 259 23.53 4.93 11.02
N THR A 260 22.66 5.89 11.33
CA THR A 260 21.25 5.61 11.66
C THR A 260 20.34 6.42 10.75
N LEU A 261 19.62 5.74 9.85
CA LEU A 261 18.68 6.38 8.92
C LEU A 261 17.25 5.94 9.20
N CYS A 262 16.30 6.87 9.04
CA CYS A 262 14.87 6.60 9.19
C CYS A 262 14.14 6.92 7.88
N PRO A 263 13.87 5.93 7.00
CA PRO A 263 13.12 6.17 5.77
C PRO A 263 11.66 6.48 6.10
N LEU A 264 11.28 7.75 6.03
CA LEU A 264 9.92 8.22 6.29
C LEU A 264 9.31 8.90 5.06
N LEU A 265 8.01 8.68 4.85
CA LEU A 265 7.27 9.34 3.79
C LEU A 265 7.18 10.85 4.01
N ASP A 266 7.09 11.30 5.26
CA ASP A 266 6.91 12.73 5.60
C ASP A 266 8.03 13.62 5.06
N SER A 267 9.27 13.14 5.09
CA SER A 267 10.44 13.83 4.50
C SER A 267 10.43 13.85 2.97
N ASN A 268 9.59 13.03 2.34
CA ASN A 268 9.60 12.75 0.90
C ASN A 268 8.27 13.04 0.20
N ARG A 269 7.36 13.79 0.85
CA ARG A 269 6.03 14.12 0.29
C ARG A 269 6.07 14.91 -1.02
N GLU A 270 7.20 15.52 -1.35
CA GLU A 270 7.39 16.26 -2.60
C GLU A 270 8.15 15.44 -3.67
N SER A 271 8.74 14.31 -3.28
CA SER A 271 9.56 13.47 -4.14
C SER A 271 8.71 12.73 -5.18
N ARG A 272 9.05 12.90 -6.46
CA ARG A 272 8.37 12.22 -7.57
C ARG A 272 8.85 10.77 -7.71
N GLY A 273 7.91 9.87 -7.99
CA GLY A 273 8.22 8.52 -8.47
C GLY A 273 8.60 7.54 -7.37
N LEU A 274 8.25 7.86 -6.12
CA LEU A 274 8.31 6.92 -5.00
C LEU A 274 7.09 5.99 -5.03
N ALA A 275 7.29 4.72 -4.74
CA ALA A 275 6.23 3.75 -4.52
C ALA A 275 5.65 3.90 -3.11
N LEU A 276 4.32 3.88 -3.03
CA LEU A 276 3.49 4.03 -1.83
C LEU A 276 2.48 2.87 -1.71
N ASP A 277 2.13 2.47 -0.48
CA ASP A 277 1.14 1.42 -0.18
C ASP A 277 -0.34 1.89 -0.34
N GLY A 278 -0.54 3.12 -0.83
CA GLY A 278 -1.86 3.73 -0.97
C GLY A 278 -1.82 5.06 -1.71
N LYS A 279 -2.99 5.70 -1.82
CA LYS A 279 -3.08 7.05 -2.40
C LYS A 279 -2.63 8.07 -1.38
N LEU A 280 -1.74 8.99 -1.75
CA LEU A 280 -1.22 10.08 -0.92
C LEU A 280 -2.30 10.89 -0.15
N LYS A 281 -3.54 10.91 -0.64
CA LYS A 281 -4.69 11.58 0.01
C LYS A 281 -5.22 10.85 1.26
N HIS A 282 -4.79 9.62 1.50
CA HIS A 282 -5.21 8.82 2.66
C HIS A 282 -4.22 9.00 3.80
N GLU A 283 -4.74 9.21 5.00
CA GLU A 283 -3.99 9.39 6.24
C GLU A 283 -3.09 8.18 6.56
N ASP A 284 -3.54 6.97 6.21
CA ASP A 284 -2.82 5.71 6.47
C ASP A 284 -1.76 5.35 5.41
N THR A 285 -1.30 6.30 4.59
CA THR A 285 -0.37 6.02 3.49
C THR A 285 1.07 6.09 3.96
N ASN A 286 1.82 5.01 3.74
CA ASN A 286 3.26 4.95 3.96
C ASN A 286 4.01 4.66 2.64
N LEU A 287 5.34 4.65 2.71
CA LEU A 287 6.19 4.11 1.65
C LEU A 287 5.75 2.68 1.33
N ALA A 288 5.91 2.26 0.08
CA ALA A 288 5.51 0.92 -0.31
C ALA A 288 6.32 -0.15 0.43
N SER A 289 5.68 -1.21 0.89
CA SER A 289 6.38 -2.32 1.52
C SER A 289 7.18 -3.13 0.48
N SER A 290 8.31 -3.73 0.90
CA SER A 290 9.10 -4.62 0.04
C SER A 290 8.24 -5.77 -0.48
N THR A 291 8.36 -6.06 -1.77
CA THR A 291 7.59 -7.14 -2.41
C THR A 291 8.36 -8.45 -2.29
N ILE A 292 7.78 -9.44 -1.60
CA ILE A 292 8.32 -10.80 -1.53
C ILE A 292 7.52 -11.67 -2.50
N VAL A 293 8.21 -12.30 -3.44
CA VAL A 293 7.63 -13.18 -4.46
C VAL A 293 8.43 -14.47 -4.51
N LYS A 294 7.74 -15.61 -4.71
CA LYS A 294 8.39 -16.90 -4.95
C LYS A 294 9.16 -16.88 -6.28
N ASP A 295 10.39 -17.37 -6.28
CA ASP A 295 11.27 -17.37 -7.47
C ASP A 295 10.63 -18.04 -8.70
N GLU A 296 9.84 -19.08 -8.48
CA GLU A 296 9.12 -19.81 -9.55
C GLU A 296 8.09 -18.91 -10.26
N VAL A 297 7.47 -18.00 -9.51
CA VAL A 297 6.36 -17.16 -9.97
C VAL A 297 6.84 -15.78 -10.42
N LEU A 298 8.03 -15.35 -9.98
CA LEU A 298 8.59 -14.01 -10.22
C LEU A 298 8.56 -13.59 -11.70
N LYS A 299 8.80 -14.52 -12.64
CA LYS A 299 8.81 -14.24 -14.08
C LYS A 299 7.42 -13.98 -14.66
N GLU A 300 6.37 -14.42 -13.98
CA GLU A 300 4.97 -14.28 -14.41
C GLU A 300 4.27 -13.07 -13.79
N VAL A 301 4.86 -12.48 -12.74
CA VAL A 301 4.28 -11.33 -12.06
C VAL A 301 4.31 -10.11 -12.97
N LEU A 302 3.14 -9.53 -13.21
CA LEU A 302 2.96 -8.25 -13.89
C LEU A 302 2.51 -7.21 -12.88
N GLY A 303 3.23 -6.10 -12.75
CA GLY A 303 2.92 -5.06 -11.77
C GLY A 303 4.12 -4.21 -11.36
N MET A 304 4.13 -3.80 -10.10
CA MET A 304 5.24 -3.06 -9.49
C MET A 304 5.88 -3.93 -8.41
N LEU A 305 7.19 -4.13 -8.51
CA LEU A 305 8.00 -4.82 -7.52
C LEU A 305 8.87 -3.78 -6.81
N VAL A 306 8.73 -3.67 -5.49
CA VAL A 306 9.44 -2.69 -4.68
C VAL A 306 10.51 -3.40 -3.86
N ALA A 307 11.73 -2.89 -3.89
CA ALA A 307 12.85 -3.34 -3.08
C ALA A 307 13.57 -2.13 -2.46
N TYR A 308 14.24 -2.34 -1.33
CA TYR A 308 15.04 -1.33 -0.68
C TYR A 308 16.49 -1.80 -0.59
N ARG A 309 17.41 -0.84 -0.72
CA ARG A 309 18.83 -1.05 -0.54
C ARG A 309 19.45 0.12 0.20
N PHE A 310 20.45 -0.20 1.00
CA PHE A 310 21.35 0.78 1.58
C PHE A 310 22.58 0.89 0.70
N GLU A 311 23.00 2.12 0.40
CA GLU A 311 24.15 2.41 -0.47
C GLU A 311 24.97 3.55 0.17
N PRO A 312 26.13 3.26 0.77
CA PRO A 312 27.12 4.24 1.15
C PRO A 312 28.00 4.57 -0.06
N LEU A 313 28.06 5.84 -0.41
CA LEU A 313 28.89 6.40 -1.47
C LEU A 313 30.08 7.14 -0.83
N CYS A 314 31.29 6.70 -1.15
CA CYS A 314 32.52 7.36 -0.72
C CYS A 314 33.26 7.91 -1.95
N SER A 315 33.53 9.20 -1.96
CA SER A 315 34.26 9.84 -3.05
C SER A 315 35.74 10.05 -2.70
N CYS A 316 36.62 10.05 -3.70
CA CYS A 316 37.98 10.53 -3.55
C CYS A 316 38.30 11.48 -4.69
N VAL A 317 39.00 12.56 -4.36
CA VAL A 317 39.39 13.59 -5.32
C VAL A 317 40.89 13.52 -5.47
N THR A 318 41.36 13.08 -6.63
CA THR A 318 42.79 13.02 -6.97
C THR A 318 43.09 14.09 -8.01
N ARG A 319 44.12 14.91 -7.78
CA ARG A 319 44.67 15.79 -8.83
C ARG A 319 45.80 15.06 -9.56
N VAL A 320 45.64 14.86 -10.86
CA VAL A 320 46.69 14.30 -11.72
C VAL A 320 47.01 15.34 -12.79
N CYS A 321 48.21 15.93 -12.70
CA CYS A 321 48.64 17.06 -13.54
C CYS A 321 47.64 18.23 -13.48
N VAL A 322 47.02 18.59 -14.62
CA VAL A 322 46.04 19.69 -14.73
C VAL A 322 44.59 19.19 -14.49
N CYS A 323 44.37 17.89 -14.41
CA CYS A 323 43.05 17.29 -14.31
C CYS A 323 42.68 16.96 -12.86
N VAL A 324 41.46 17.30 -12.46
CA VAL A 324 40.84 16.83 -11.21
C VAL A 324 40.02 15.60 -11.55
N CYS A 325 40.41 14.44 -11.01
CA CYS A 325 39.69 13.19 -11.15
C CYS A 325 38.94 12.89 -9.87
N VAL A 326 37.66 12.55 -9.97
CA VAL A 326 36.85 12.03 -8.86
C VAL A 326 36.67 10.54 -9.10
N SER A 327 36.91 9.72 -8.08
CA SER A 327 36.56 8.29 -8.09
C SER A 327 35.61 8.01 -6.95
N GLU A 328 34.54 7.29 -7.24
CA GLU A 328 33.48 6.96 -6.28
C GLU A 328 33.46 5.46 -6.04
N VAL A 329 33.22 5.08 -4.79
CA VAL A 329 33.09 3.69 -4.35
C VAL A 329 31.76 3.57 -3.63
N ALA A 330 30.94 2.61 -4.07
CA ALA A 330 29.63 2.33 -3.49
C ALA A 330 29.47 0.83 -3.24
N VAL A 331 28.70 0.49 -2.19
CA VAL A 331 28.39 -0.90 -1.81
C VAL A 331 26.91 -1.03 -1.52
N GLU A 332 26.21 -1.82 -2.31
CA GLU A 332 24.77 -2.00 -2.13
C GLU A 332 24.47 -3.16 -1.17
N VAL A 333 23.66 -2.91 -0.14
CA VAL A 333 23.15 -3.94 0.78
C VAL A 333 21.63 -3.95 0.75
N PRO A 334 20.98 -5.02 0.26
CA PRO A 334 19.52 -5.11 0.23
C PRO A 334 18.94 -5.38 1.62
N PHE A 335 17.74 -4.86 1.86
CA PHE A 335 16.96 -5.16 3.07
C PHE A 335 15.45 -5.07 2.78
N LEU A 336 14.64 -5.56 3.72
CA LEU A 336 13.18 -5.53 3.62
C LEU A 336 12.60 -4.43 4.51
N LEU A 337 11.72 -3.60 3.96
CA LEU A 337 10.95 -2.60 4.70
C LEU A 337 9.47 -2.95 4.60
N MET A 338 8.84 -3.30 5.72
CA MET A 338 7.47 -3.86 5.69
C MET A 338 6.64 -3.39 6.88
N HIS A 339 5.34 -3.65 6.84
CA HIS A 339 4.47 -3.47 8.01
C HIS A 339 4.60 -4.65 8.99
N PRO A 340 4.51 -4.40 10.32
CA PRO A 340 4.42 -5.46 11.30
C PRO A 340 3.10 -6.22 11.14
N GLU A 341 3.14 -7.53 11.35
CA GLU A 341 1.93 -8.32 11.39
C GLU A 341 1.02 -7.84 12.54
N PRO A 342 -0.26 -7.55 12.28
CA PRO A 342 -1.18 -7.19 13.35
C PRO A 342 -1.33 -8.40 14.27
N SER A 343 -0.97 -8.23 15.56
CA SER A 343 -1.19 -9.27 16.58
C SER A 343 -2.62 -9.81 16.48
N ALA A 344 -2.78 -11.13 16.47
CA ALA A 344 -4.04 -11.86 16.21
C ALA A 344 -5.25 -11.54 17.13
N GLY A 345 -5.17 -10.50 17.96
CA GLY A 345 -6.27 -9.92 18.71
C GLY A 345 -6.58 -8.48 18.28
N GLY A 346 -7.54 -8.31 17.38
CA GLY A 346 -8.37 -7.10 17.34
C GLY A 346 -8.17 -6.14 16.17
N LEU A 347 -8.70 -6.51 15.00
CA LEU A 347 -9.38 -5.53 14.14
C LEU A 347 -10.83 -5.37 14.61
N LEU A 348 -10.98 -5.01 15.88
CA LEU A 348 -12.17 -4.35 16.42
C LEU A 348 -11.70 -2.91 16.64
N PHE A 349 -12.28 -1.95 15.91
CA PHE A 349 -12.06 -0.53 16.19
C PHE A 349 -12.38 -0.27 17.66
N ARG A 350 -11.33 -0.17 18.48
CA ARG A 350 -11.45 0.12 19.91
C ARG A 350 -11.58 1.63 20.06
N LEU A 351 -12.81 2.13 20.01
CA LEU A 351 -13.09 3.45 20.56
C LEU A 351 -13.07 3.32 22.08
N SER A 352 -12.06 3.95 22.69
CA SER A 352 -11.90 4.05 24.13
C SER A 352 -13.09 4.76 24.77
N GLY A 353 -13.79 4.09 25.69
CA GLY A 353 -14.59 4.75 26.72
C GLY A 353 -15.84 3.99 27.14
N GLY A 354 -15.72 3.15 28.17
CA GLY A 354 -16.86 2.72 29.01
C GLY A 354 -16.93 1.23 29.32
N ASN A 355 -16.65 0.85 30.57
CA ASN A 355 -16.86 -0.50 31.11
C ASN A 355 -18.35 -0.83 31.17
N TYR A 356 -18.81 -1.87 30.46
CA TYR A 356 -19.96 -2.68 30.85
C TYR A 356 -19.82 -4.12 30.30
N GLU A 357 -19.99 -5.09 31.20
CA GLU A 357 -20.07 -6.51 30.93
C GLU A 357 -21.39 -6.86 30.23
N SER A 358 -21.33 -7.30 28.97
CA SER A 358 -22.16 -8.34 28.34
C SER A 358 -21.93 -8.28 26.84
N ALA A 359 -21.36 -9.34 26.27
CA ALA A 359 -20.93 -9.41 24.88
C ALA A 359 -22.12 -9.53 23.90
N ASP A 360 -22.58 -8.38 23.39
CA ASP A 360 -23.24 -8.28 22.10
C ASP A 360 -22.36 -7.41 21.19
N GLU A 361 -21.69 -8.02 20.21
CA GLU A 361 -20.85 -7.33 19.22
C GLU A 361 -21.73 -6.46 18.31
N PHE A 362 -21.81 -5.16 18.59
CA PHE A 362 -22.43 -4.18 17.71
C PHE A 362 -21.57 -3.95 16.46
N TYR A 363 -22.03 -4.46 15.31
CA TYR A 363 -21.45 -4.11 14.01
C TYR A 363 -21.94 -2.72 13.58
N ILE A 364 -21.03 -1.73 13.60
CA ILE A 364 -21.24 -0.44 12.96
C ILE A 364 -21.10 -0.64 11.45
N LEU A 365 -22.18 -0.40 10.70
CA LEU A 365 -22.12 -0.37 9.25
C LEU A 365 -21.54 0.98 8.85
N ASP A 366 -20.22 1.04 8.64
CA ASP A 366 -19.56 2.28 8.32
C ASP A 366 -19.65 2.60 6.81
N CYS A 367 -19.87 3.87 6.49
CA CYS A 367 -19.99 4.32 5.10
C CYS A 367 -18.64 4.21 4.38
N VAL A 368 -18.66 3.80 3.11
CA VAL A 368 -17.47 3.34 2.37
C VAL A 368 -16.60 4.50 1.83
N LEU A 369 -16.28 5.51 2.63
CA LEU A 369 -15.44 6.63 2.23
C LEU A 369 -14.29 6.80 3.23
N ARG A 370 -13.05 6.58 2.77
CA ARG A 370 -11.87 6.93 3.57
C ARG A 370 -11.83 8.45 3.75
N GLY A 371 -11.56 8.91 4.98
CA GLY A 371 -11.42 10.32 5.31
C GLY A 371 -10.48 11.04 4.34
N LYS A 372 -10.92 12.18 3.81
CA LYS A 372 -10.06 13.10 3.07
C LYS A 372 -9.41 14.04 4.09
N LEU A 373 -8.12 14.31 3.94
CA LEU A 373 -7.45 15.42 4.61
C LEU A 373 -8.10 16.75 4.16
N THR A 374 -8.95 17.33 5.00
CA THR A 374 -9.33 18.74 4.91
C THR A 374 -8.65 19.49 6.03
N GLY A 375 -7.69 20.35 5.68
CA GLY A 375 -7.10 21.31 6.61
C GLY A 375 -8.19 22.15 7.28
N MET A 376 -8.16 22.17 8.61
CA MET A 376 -9.04 23.00 9.43
C MET A 376 -8.75 24.48 9.17
N SER A 377 -9.59 25.15 8.39
CA SER A 377 -9.81 26.59 8.55
C SER A 377 -10.86 26.79 9.65
N VAL A 378 -10.41 27.27 10.80
CA VAL A 378 -11.27 27.67 11.91
C VAL A 378 -11.99 28.95 11.51
N PHE A 379 -13.32 28.92 11.39
CA PHE A 379 -14.16 30.12 11.39
C PHE A 379 -15.08 30.11 12.63
N PRO A 380 -15.21 31.23 13.35
CA PRO A 380 -15.89 31.29 14.64
C PRO A 380 -17.41 31.42 14.47
N PHE A 381 -18.18 30.67 15.26
CA PHE A 381 -19.61 30.96 15.46
C PHE A 381 -19.80 31.92 16.63
N PRO A 382 -20.71 32.92 16.52
CA PRO A 382 -20.99 33.86 17.59
C PRO A 382 -21.90 33.24 18.66
N SER A 383 -21.61 33.62 19.90
CA SER A 383 -22.34 33.32 21.12
C SER A 383 -23.76 33.90 21.14
N SER A 384 -24.79 33.07 21.40
CA SER A 384 -25.90 33.41 22.31
C SER A 384 -26.91 32.26 22.42
N GLY A 385 -27.31 31.94 23.67
CA GLY A 385 -28.54 31.18 23.95
C GLY A 385 -28.38 29.82 24.63
N ILE A 386 -27.88 29.79 25.87
CA ILE A 386 -28.07 28.64 26.78
C ILE A 386 -29.42 28.80 27.49
N PRO A 387 -30.20 27.72 27.64
CA PRO A 387 -30.71 27.40 28.97
C PRO A 387 -30.37 25.98 29.41
N GLN A 388 -29.89 25.91 30.65
CA GLN A 388 -29.62 24.73 31.46
C GLN A 388 -30.88 23.90 31.71
N LEU A 389 -30.83 22.57 31.54
CA LEU A 389 -31.58 21.65 32.42
C LEU A 389 -31.01 20.20 32.47
N LYS A 390 -30.44 19.90 33.65
CA LYS A 390 -30.43 18.67 34.46
C LYS A 390 -30.13 17.29 33.85
N ARG A 391 -29.09 16.68 34.46
CA ARG A 391 -28.62 15.29 34.43
C ARG A 391 -29.73 14.23 34.40
N GLY A 392 -29.51 13.22 33.57
CA GLY A 392 -30.07 11.87 33.75
C GLY A 392 -31.23 11.48 32.84
N LYS A 393 -31.06 11.52 31.51
CA LYS A 393 -31.81 10.66 30.57
C LYS A 393 -30.94 10.30 29.35
N GLN A 394 -30.82 9.01 29.12
CA GLN A 394 -30.19 8.38 27.95
C GLN A 394 -31.15 8.56 26.76
N LEU A 395 -30.74 9.29 25.71
CA LEU A 395 -31.50 9.37 24.47
C LEU A 395 -31.23 8.11 23.65
N CYS A 396 -32.17 7.17 23.71
CA CYS A 396 -32.23 6.01 22.82
C CYS A 396 -32.63 6.51 21.42
N PHE A 397 -31.69 6.55 20.47
CA PHE A 397 -32.06 6.73 19.06
C PHE A 397 -32.54 5.39 18.51
N THR A 398 -33.85 5.28 18.28
CA THR A 398 -34.45 4.20 17.51
C THR A 398 -34.13 4.39 16.02
N LEU A 399 -33.98 3.28 15.29
CA LEU A 399 -33.55 3.16 13.89
C LEU A 399 -34.40 3.90 12.85
N SER A 400 -35.41 4.70 13.23
CA SER A 400 -36.21 5.49 12.29
C SER A 400 -35.63 6.88 11.99
N SER A 401 -34.78 7.44 12.86
CA SER A 401 -34.33 8.85 12.73
C SER A 401 -33.05 9.07 11.93
N VAL A 402 -32.33 8.01 11.55
CA VAL A 402 -31.10 8.13 10.71
C VAL A 402 -31.43 8.22 9.22
N LYS A 403 -32.65 7.85 8.80
CA LYS A 403 -33.10 7.96 7.39
C LYS A 403 -33.29 9.40 6.90
N GLN A 404 -33.28 10.40 7.79
CA GLN A 404 -33.64 11.77 7.44
C GLN A 404 -32.44 12.72 7.27
N PHE A 405 -31.22 12.32 7.66
CA PHE A 405 -30.07 13.21 7.70
C PHE A 405 -29.12 13.15 6.48
N PHE A 406 -29.34 12.23 5.52
CA PHE A 406 -28.51 12.12 4.30
C PHE A 406 -29.24 12.50 2.99
N PHE A 407 -30.40 13.15 3.09
CA PHE A 407 -31.16 13.67 1.94
C PHE A 407 -31.17 15.20 1.93
N SER A 408 -29.99 15.83 1.89
CA SER A 408 -29.86 17.20 1.37
C SER A 408 -28.40 17.47 1.05
N GLU A 409 -27.97 17.09 -0.15
CA GLU A 409 -26.93 17.79 -0.91
C GLU A 409 -26.87 17.19 -2.32
N THR A 410 -27.95 17.45 -3.05
CA THR A 410 -27.93 17.47 -4.52
C THR A 410 -28.46 18.83 -4.90
N PHE A 411 -27.60 19.78 -5.29
CA PHE A 411 -27.91 20.85 -6.25
C PHE A 411 -26.69 21.74 -6.52
N LEU A 412 -26.38 21.92 -7.82
CA LEU A 412 -25.71 23.08 -8.46
C LEU A 412 -24.25 23.37 -8.01
N ILE A 413 -23.21 23.33 -8.85
CA ILE A 413 -22.99 23.69 -10.27
C ILE A 413 -21.93 22.76 -10.87
#